data_AF-A0A962CPU5-F1
#
_entry.id   AF-A0A962CPU5-F1
#
_cell.length_a   1.000
_cell.length_b   1.000
_cell.length_c   1.000
_cell.angle_alpha   90.00
_cell.angle_beta   90.00
_cell.angle_gamma   90.00
#
_symmetry.space_group_name_H-M   'P 1'
#
loop_
_entity.id
_entity.type
_entity.pdbx_description
1 polymer ?
#
loop_
_entity_poly.entity_id
_entity_poly.type
_entity_poly.pdbx_seq_one_letter_code
_entity_poly.pdbx_strand_id
1 'polypeptide(L)'
;PPLALKHANALFTLIAFVLIAAAYVPRNHFKQKIGHPMLAGTKLWAFGHLLATGFLHDVVLFGAFLAWAIVLFVVSRRRDRREGVNYPSGSVVGDVLSVAIGIGAWAAFAFWAHARWIGVYPFG
;
A
#
# COMPACT_ATOMS: atom_id res chain seq x y z
N PRO A 1 -11.96 -17.31 -5.15
CA PRO A 1 -10.70 -16.96 -5.86
C PRO A 1 -9.67 -18.11 -5.82
N PRO A 2 -8.97 -18.39 -6.94
CA PRO A 2 -7.86 -19.33 -7.00
C PRO A 2 -6.81 -19.06 -5.92
N LEU A 3 -6.20 -20.13 -5.38
CA LEU A 3 -5.20 -20.04 -4.32
C LEU A 3 -4.00 -19.15 -4.70
N ALA A 4 -3.54 -19.27 -5.96
CA ALA A 4 -2.45 -18.43 -6.48
C ALA A 4 -2.75 -16.92 -6.38
N LEU A 5 -4.00 -16.49 -6.63
CA LEU A 5 -4.38 -15.08 -6.53
C LEU A 5 -4.43 -14.59 -5.08
N LYS A 6 -4.73 -15.47 -4.12
CA LYS A 6 -4.64 -15.13 -2.69
C LYS A 6 -3.19 -14.86 -2.28
N HIS A 7 -2.25 -15.72 -2.69
CA HIS A 7 -0.83 -15.50 -2.41
C HIS A 7 -0.26 -14.27 -3.13
N ALA A 8 -0.68 -14.02 -4.38
CA ALA A 8 -0.31 -12.80 -5.09
C ALA A 8 -0.83 -11.55 -4.35
N ASN A 9 -2.08 -11.56 -3.88
CA ASN A 9 -2.62 -10.47 -3.07
C ASN A 9 -1.87 -10.29 -1.74
N ALA A 10 -1.47 -11.38 -1.07
CA ALA A 10 -0.65 -11.30 0.13
C ALA A 10 0.68 -10.56 -0.12
N LEU A 11 1.35 -10.83 -1.24
CA LEU A 11 2.56 -10.13 -1.63
C LEU A 11 2.29 -8.65 -1.97
N PHE A 12 1.24 -8.36 -2.74
CA PHE A 12 0.87 -6.97 -3.08
C PHE A 12 0.52 -6.14 -1.84
N THR A 13 -0.21 -6.73 -0.90
CA THR A 13 -0.57 -6.06 0.36
C THR A 13 0.63 -5.88 1.27
N LEU A 14 1.58 -6.83 1.30
CA LEU A 14 2.83 -6.66 2.03
C LEU A 14 3.61 -5.44 1.54
N ILE A 15 3.82 -5.35 0.23
CA ILE A 15 4.51 -4.21 -0.38
C ILE A 15 3.71 -2.92 -0.13
N ALA A 16 2.37 -2.97 -0.20
CA ALA A 16 1.54 -1.81 0.08
C ALA A 16 1.72 -1.27 1.50
N PHE A 17 1.74 -2.14 2.52
CA PHE A 17 1.97 -1.73 3.90
C PHE A 17 3.36 -1.10 4.11
N VAL A 18 4.40 -1.64 3.46
CA VAL A 18 5.74 -1.03 3.45
C VAL A 18 5.71 0.37 2.85
N LEU A 19 5.02 0.57 1.72
CA LEU A 19 4.89 1.87 1.08
C LEU A 19 4.08 2.87 1.92
N ILE A 20 3.04 2.40 2.62
CA ILE A 20 2.27 3.24 3.55
C ILE A 20 3.16 3.65 4.73
N ALA A 21 3.90 2.73 5.35
CA ALA A 21 4.85 3.04 6.41
C ALA A 21 5.90 4.07 5.94
N ALA A 22 6.44 3.88 4.73
CA ALA A 22 7.41 4.78 4.12
C ALA A 22 6.87 6.22 3.90
N ALA A 23 5.56 6.43 3.89
CA ALA A 23 5.00 7.78 3.82
C ALA A 23 5.25 8.58 5.10
N TYR A 24 5.33 7.89 6.25
CA TYR A 24 5.41 8.50 7.58
C TYR A 24 6.80 8.37 8.21
N VAL A 25 7.56 7.33 7.88
CA VAL A 25 8.96 7.21 8.31
C VAL A 25 9.80 8.28 7.60
N PRO A 26 10.53 9.14 8.33
CA PRO A 26 11.36 10.17 7.70
C PRO A 26 12.58 9.58 6.98
N ARG A 27 13.08 10.29 5.98
CA ARG A 27 14.38 10.01 5.31
C ARG A 27 14.54 8.57 4.80
N ASN A 28 13.59 8.10 3.98
CA ASN A 28 13.69 6.82 3.28
C ASN A 28 13.70 7.01 1.75
N HIS A 29 14.34 6.10 1.02
CA HIS A 29 14.47 6.14 -0.43
C HIS A 29 13.15 5.87 -1.16
N PHE A 30 12.20 5.16 -0.55
CA PHE A 30 10.87 4.95 -1.15
C PHE A 30 10.16 6.28 -1.33
N LYS A 31 10.06 7.10 -0.28
CA LYS A 31 9.45 8.43 -0.32
C LYS A 31 10.24 9.39 -1.20
N GLN A 32 11.57 9.32 -1.15
CA GLN A 32 12.42 10.13 -2.03
C GLN A 32 12.15 9.86 -3.52
N LYS A 33 12.06 8.59 -3.93
CA LYS A 33 11.89 8.20 -5.34
C LYS A 33 10.44 8.30 -5.81
N ILE A 34 9.48 7.91 -4.98
CA ILE A 34 8.06 7.81 -5.33
C ILE A 34 7.33 9.13 -5.10
N GLY A 35 7.75 9.92 -4.11
CA GLY A 35 7.11 11.16 -3.64
C GLY A 35 5.88 10.90 -2.77
N HIS A 36 4.91 10.16 -3.31
CA HIS A 36 3.64 9.84 -2.63
C HIS A 36 3.48 8.33 -2.39
N PRO A 37 4.34 7.71 -1.56
CA PRO A 37 4.34 6.26 -1.37
C PRO A 37 3.06 5.74 -0.71
N MET A 38 2.35 6.54 0.10
CA MET A 38 1.02 6.15 0.63
C MET A 38 0.03 5.82 -0.50
N LEU A 39 -0.10 6.72 -1.47
CA LEU A 39 -1.00 6.53 -2.61
C LEU A 39 -0.54 5.38 -3.52
N ALA A 40 0.78 5.21 -3.70
CA ALA A 40 1.32 4.06 -4.40
C ALA A 40 0.99 2.73 -3.68
N GLY A 41 1.09 2.71 -2.36
CA GLY A 41 0.69 1.59 -1.51
C GLY A 41 -0.80 1.30 -1.61
N THR A 42 -1.66 2.32 -1.49
CA THR A 42 -3.12 2.17 -1.65
C THR A 42 -3.49 1.60 -3.01
N LYS A 43 -2.84 2.04 -4.10
CA LYS A 43 -3.05 1.45 -5.43
C LYS A 43 -2.73 -0.04 -5.46
N LEU A 44 -1.57 -0.42 -4.91
CA LEU A 44 -1.13 -1.82 -4.92
C LEU A 44 -2.01 -2.71 -4.05
N TRP A 45 -2.41 -2.21 -2.88
CA TRP A 45 -3.36 -2.86 -1.97
C TRP A 45 -4.71 -3.09 -2.66
N ALA A 46 -5.30 -2.04 -3.25
CA ALA A 46 -6.61 -2.13 -3.90
C ALA A 46 -6.56 -3.06 -5.11
N PHE A 47 -5.50 -2.97 -5.92
CA PHE A 47 -5.29 -3.85 -7.07
C PHE A 47 -5.18 -5.33 -6.66
N GLY A 48 -4.38 -5.64 -5.63
CA GLY A 48 -4.26 -7.01 -5.13
C GLY A 48 -5.59 -7.57 -4.66
N HIS A 49 -6.39 -6.77 -3.95
CA HIS A 49 -7.71 -7.21 -3.49
C HIS A 49 -8.65 -7.46 -4.66
N LEU A 50 -8.69 -6.59 -5.68
CA LEU A 50 -9.50 -6.81 -6.88
C LEU A 50 -9.14 -8.12 -7.61
N LEU A 51 -7.87 -8.52 -7.61
CA LEU A 51 -7.45 -9.80 -8.19
C LEU A 51 -7.91 -11.01 -7.35
N ALA A 52 -8.04 -10.83 -6.04
CA ALA A 52 -8.38 -11.88 -5.10
C ALA A 52 -9.85 -11.89 -4.68
N THR A 53 -10.69 -10.96 -5.15
CA THR A 53 -12.12 -10.89 -4.81
C THR A 53 -12.99 -11.28 -6.00
N GLY A 54 -14.27 -11.61 -5.72
CA GLY A 54 -15.23 -12.00 -6.76
C GLY A 54 -16.65 -11.46 -6.53
N PHE A 55 -16.86 -10.67 -5.47
CA PHE A 55 -18.16 -10.11 -5.16
C PHE A 55 -18.24 -8.64 -5.55
N LEU A 56 -19.44 -8.19 -5.93
CA LEU A 56 -19.67 -6.82 -6.38
C LEU A 56 -19.30 -5.77 -5.31
N HIS A 57 -19.59 -6.05 -4.03
CA HIS A 57 -19.26 -5.12 -2.95
C HIS A 57 -17.75 -4.89 -2.81
N ASP A 58 -16.95 -5.95 -2.98
CA ASP A 58 -15.48 -5.84 -2.99
C ASP A 58 -15.01 -5.01 -4.19
N VAL A 59 -15.56 -5.28 -5.37
CA VAL A 59 -15.20 -4.56 -6.59
C VAL A 59 -15.49 -3.06 -6.46
N VAL A 60 -16.65 -2.71 -5.91
CA VAL A 60 -17.02 -1.31 -5.66
C VAL A 60 -16.06 -0.67 -4.65
N LEU A 61 -15.78 -1.33 -3.53
CA LEU A 61 -14.91 -0.80 -2.49
C LEU A 61 -13.48 -0.58 -3.00
N PHE A 62 -12.82 -1.65 -3.44
CA PHE A 62 -11.43 -1.58 -3.87
C PHE A 62 -11.28 -0.80 -5.18
N GLY A 63 -12.26 -0.88 -6.09
CA GLY A 63 -12.30 -0.09 -7.31
C GLY A 63 -12.36 1.42 -7.03
N ALA A 64 -13.20 1.85 -6.09
CA ALA A 64 -13.29 3.26 -5.69
C ALA A 64 -11.97 3.76 -5.10
N PHE A 65 -11.35 3.00 -4.18
CA PHE A 65 -10.05 3.34 -3.61
C PHE A 65 -8.94 3.37 -4.67
N LEU A 66 -8.95 2.43 -5.63
CA LEU A 66 -7.97 2.40 -6.71
C LEU A 66 -8.08 3.62 -7.61
N ALA A 67 -9.29 3.96 -8.06
CA ALA A 67 -9.54 5.14 -8.89
C ALA A 67 -9.12 6.42 -8.17
N TRP A 68 -9.54 6.58 -6.91
CA TRP A 68 -9.17 7.72 -6.07
C TRP A 68 -7.65 7.84 -5.90
N ALA A 69 -6.97 6.75 -5.56
CA ALA A 69 -5.52 6.76 -5.35
C ALA A 69 -4.75 7.05 -6.63
N ILE A 70 -5.22 6.58 -7.80
CA ILE A 70 -4.64 6.94 -9.11
C ILE A 70 -4.75 8.45 -9.36
N VAL A 71 -5.95 9.01 -9.20
CA VAL A 71 -6.19 10.44 -9.44
C VAL A 71 -5.32 11.29 -8.53
N LEU A 72 -5.35 11.02 -7.21
CA LEU A 72 -4.53 11.79 -6.27
C LEU A 72 -3.03 11.60 -6.51
N PHE A 73 -2.56 10.41 -6.87
CA PHE A 73 -1.14 10.20 -7.14
C PHE A 73 -0.68 11.08 -8.31
N VAL A 74 -1.48 11.15 -9.37
CA VAL A 74 -1.20 12.00 -10.54
C VAL A 74 -1.26 13.48 -10.17
N VAL A 75 -2.31 13.91 -9.46
CA VAL A 75 -2.49 15.32 -9.05
C VAL A 75 -1.35 15.78 -8.15
N SER A 76 -1.02 15.00 -7.12
CA SER A 76 0.04 15.37 -6.16
C SER A 76 1.41 15.38 -6.82
N ARG A 77 1.75 14.40 -7.68
CA ARG A 77 3.01 14.41 -8.44
C ARG A 77 3.11 15.59 -9.41
N ARG A 78 2.00 16.01 -10.02
CA ARG A 78 1.96 17.21 -10.87
C ARG A 78 2.17 18.48 -10.05
N ARG A 79 1.55 18.56 -8.87
CA ARG A 79 1.74 19.67 -7.93
C ARG A 79 3.19 19.76 -7.45
N ASP A 80 3.80 18.66 -7.02
CA ASP A 80 5.21 18.64 -6.61
C ASP A 80 6.13 19.20 -7.68
N ARG A 81 5.92 18.81 -8.94
CA ARG A 81 6.71 19.31 -10.07
C ARG A 81 6.52 20.81 -10.30
N ARG A 82 5.30 21.32 -10.14
CA ARG A 82 4.99 22.76 -10.26
C ARG A 82 5.63 23.57 -9.13
N GLU A 83 5.64 23.02 -7.93
CA GLU A 83 6.17 23.65 -6.71
C GLU A 83 7.68 23.42 -6.53
N GLY A 84 8.33 22.62 -7.39
CA GLY A 84 9.75 22.29 -7.26
C GLY A 84 10.07 21.49 -5.99
N VAL A 85 9.13 20.68 -5.52
CA VAL A 85 9.28 19.89 -4.29
C VAL A 85 10.43 18.91 -4.43
N ASN A 86 11.41 19.04 -3.54
CA ASN A 86 12.53 18.12 -3.41
C ASN A 86 12.37 17.32 -2.12
N TYR A 87 12.20 16.00 -2.26
CA TYR A 87 12.15 15.11 -1.11
C TYR A 87 13.55 14.92 -0.52
N PRO A 88 13.70 14.99 0.82
CA PRO A 88 14.99 14.78 1.48
C PRO A 88 15.64 13.46 1.08
N SER A 89 16.97 13.40 1.12
CA SER A 89 17.70 12.19 0.79
C SER A 89 17.31 11.02 1.69
N GLY A 90 17.13 9.86 1.07
CA GLY A 90 16.92 8.61 1.78
C GLY A 90 18.13 8.24 2.64
N SER A 91 17.88 7.40 3.64
CA SER A 91 18.89 6.79 4.49
C SER A 91 18.58 5.30 4.62
N VAL A 92 19.63 4.50 4.79
CA VAL A 92 19.47 3.05 5.02
C VAL A 92 18.63 2.80 6.27
N VAL A 93 18.81 3.60 7.32
CA VAL A 93 18.00 3.50 8.55
C VAL A 93 16.52 3.75 8.25
N GLY A 94 16.19 4.81 7.50
CA GLY A 94 14.81 5.10 7.11
C GLY A 94 14.19 3.99 6.26
N ASP A 95 14.96 3.36 5.38
CA ASP A 95 14.49 2.22 4.57
C ASP A 95 14.17 1.00 5.46
N VAL A 96 15.12 0.63 6.33
CA VAL A 96 14.98 -0.50 7.25
C VAL A 96 13.78 -0.29 8.16
N LEU A 97 13.61 0.91 8.71
CA LEU A 97 12.43 1.24 9.54
C LEU A 97 11.13 1.16 8.74
N SER A 98 11.11 1.68 7.51
CA SER A 98 9.91 1.60 6.66
C SER A 98 9.51 0.16 6.36
N VAL A 99 10.49 -0.68 6.05
CA VAL A 99 10.30 -2.12 5.78
C VAL A 99 9.86 -2.84 7.06
N ALA A 100 10.57 -2.68 8.16
CA ALA A 100 10.26 -3.37 9.42
C ALA A 100 8.88 -3.00 9.97
N ILE A 101 8.54 -1.72 9.99
CA ILE A 101 7.22 -1.24 10.44
C ILE A 101 6.13 -1.75 9.49
N GLY A 102 6.36 -1.68 8.17
CA GLY A 102 5.42 -2.17 7.17
C GLY A 102 5.15 -3.67 7.28
N ILE A 103 6.20 -4.48 7.42
CA ILE A 103 6.09 -5.94 7.62
C ILE A 103 5.34 -6.23 8.93
N GLY A 104 5.71 -5.57 10.03
CA GLY A 104 5.08 -5.77 11.33
C GLY A 104 3.59 -5.43 11.31
N ALA A 105 3.24 -4.28 10.73
CA ALA A 105 1.84 -3.87 10.57
C ALA A 105 1.06 -4.81 9.63
N TRP A 106 1.68 -5.24 8.52
CA TRP A 106 1.06 -6.21 7.61
C TRP A 106 0.80 -7.54 8.31
N ALA A 107 1.76 -8.07 9.07
CA ALA A 107 1.59 -9.33 9.79
C ALA A 107 0.50 -9.21 10.85
N ALA A 108 0.52 -8.15 11.67
CA ALA A 108 -0.52 -7.90 12.66
C ALA A 108 -1.92 -7.79 12.02
N PHE A 109 -2.01 -7.14 10.86
CA PHE A 109 -3.28 -7.02 10.16
C PHE A 109 -3.71 -8.36 9.53
N ALA A 110 -2.86 -8.98 8.72
CA ALA A 110 -3.20 -10.16 7.93
C ALA A 110 -3.52 -11.39 8.80
N PHE A 111 -2.81 -11.59 9.91
CA PHE A 111 -3.01 -12.77 10.77
C PHE A 111 -3.99 -12.57 11.92
N TRP A 112 -4.33 -11.33 12.28
CA TRP A 112 -5.21 -11.05 13.42
C TRP A 112 -6.30 -10.04 13.12
N ALA A 113 -5.94 -8.80 12.75
CA ALA A 113 -6.93 -7.73 12.64
C ALA A 113 -7.93 -7.94 11.49
N HIS A 114 -7.48 -8.56 10.39
CA HIS A 114 -8.33 -8.85 9.23
C HIS A 114 -9.46 -9.81 9.62
N ALA A 115 -9.15 -10.86 10.37
CA ALA A 115 -10.18 -11.76 10.89
C ALA A 115 -11.06 -11.04 11.93
N ARG A 116 -10.47 -10.30 12.87
CA ARG A 116 -11.20 -9.67 13.98
C ARG A 116 -12.13 -8.53 13.57
N TRP A 117 -11.76 -7.76 12.54
CA TRP A 117 -12.48 -6.55 12.11
C TRP A 117 -13.22 -6.72 10.78
N ILE A 118 -12.68 -7.54 9.86
CA ILE A 118 -13.28 -7.76 8.53
C ILE A 118 -13.98 -9.12 8.45
N GLY A 119 -13.63 -10.07 9.31
CA GLY A 119 -14.26 -11.40 9.33
C GLY A 119 -13.74 -12.36 8.26
N VAL A 120 -12.61 -12.03 7.62
CA VAL A 120 -11.98 -12.84 6.57
C VAL A 120 -10.58 -13.27 7.01
N TYR A 121 -10.28 -14.56 6.82
CA TYR A 121 -8.97 -15.16 7.09
C TYR A 121 -8.16 -15.21 5.79
N PRO A 122 -7.14 -14.35 5.61
CA PRO A 122 -6.41 -14.25 4.34
C PRO A 122 -5.67 -15.55 3.94
N PHE A 123 -5.27 -16.35 4.92
CA PHE A 123 -4.46 -17.56 4.74
C PHE A 123 -5.15 -18.88 5.10
N GLY A 124 -6.45 -18.85 5.41
CA GLY A 124 -7.20 -20.01 5.90
C GLY A 124 -7.64 -19.84 7.34
#